data_AF-A0AAE3GBR5-F1
#
_entry.id   AF-A0AAE3GBR5-F1
#
_cell.length_a   1.000
_cell.length_b   1.000
_cell.length_c   1.000
_cell.angle_alpha   90.00
_cell.angle_beta   90.00
_cell.angle_gamma   90.00
#
_symmetry.space_group_name_H-M   'P 1'
#
loop_
_entity.id
_entity.type
_entity.pdbx_description
1 polymer ?
#
loop_
_entity_poly.entity_id
_entity_poly.type
_entity_poly.pdbx_seq_one_letter_code
_entity_poly.pdbx_strand_id
1 'polypeptide(L)'
;MTGGCATAARFDLVELDLLATHAGVPLPYPLRVPSFGRFAAERDAQLAEAGRALAARGLADDLAPRGVAADLVTALREHRGAVDLVVVGAGTVTGVVALVYQTFALVCGQSLGGEASTVAVRRVAQTALADELTAVVPDVPAAQTLPITLPPGVVGDALRLVDSAGDDPLTRSRVREFIRGQGGDPDVLDALTGLLSTVAGRGQLGATRRTGAGSVRAGTELSWLDSPAGRVRVDASDGWTSVNPLGHRQFRLAVDRAAATASEPW
;
A
#
# COMPACT_ATOMS: atom_id res chain seq x y z
N MET A 1 25.11 -15.35 -15.46
CA MET A 1 24.47 -14.22 -14.76
C MET A 1 23.89 -13.30 -15.83
N THR A 2 22.73 -13.67 -16.38
CA THR A 2 22.01 -12.87 -17.37
C THR A 2 20.94 -12.10 -16.60
N GLY A 3 21.14 -10.79 -16.46
CA GLY A 3 20.13 -9.89 -15.92
C GLY A 3 18.90 -9.98 -16.79
N GLY A 4 17.82 -10.58 -16.28
CA GLY A 4 16.53 -10.58 -16.95
C GLY A 4 16.07 -9.14 -17.11
N CYS A 5 16.00 -8.66 -18.35
CA CYS A 5 15.47 -7.35 -18.66
C CYS A 5 14.04 -7.28 -18.15
N ALA A 6 13.76 -6.41 -17.18
CA ALA A 6 12.43 -6.25 -16.62
C ALA A 6 11.49 -5.69 -17.71
N THR A 7 10.50 -6.49 -18.12
CA THR A 7 9.46 -6.01 -19.04
C THR A 7 8.52 -5.09 -18.26
N ALA A 8 8.39 -3.84 -18.71
CA ALA A 8 7.54 -2.83 -18.09
C ALA A 8 6.65 -2.16 -19.15
N ALA A 9 5.42 -1.83 -18.76
CA ALA A 9 4.51 -1.01 -19.55
C ALA A 9 3.71 -0.07 -18.64
N ARG A 10 3.14 0.97 -19.24
CA ARG A 10 2.13 1.80 -18.59
C ARG A 10 0.79 1.54 -19.25
N PHE A 11 -0.26 1.50 -18.44
CA PHE A 11 -1.62 1.28 -18.89
C PHE A 11 -2.49 2.45 -18.48
N ASP A 12 -3.34 2.88 -19.40
CA ASP A 12 -4.44 3.77 -19.06
C ASP A 12 -5.49 3.01 -18.26
N LEU A 13 -6.30 3.74 -17.49
CA LEU A 13 -7.29 3.12 -16.60
C LEU A 13 -8.33 2.30 -17.36
N VAL A 14 -8.75 2.74 -18.56
CA VAL A 14 -9.70 1.99 -19.41
C VAL A 14 -9.11 0.70 -19.96
N GLU A 15 -7.80 0.68 -20.24
CA GLU A 15 -7.09 -0.53 -20.67
C GLU A 15 -7.00 -1.54 -19.54
N LEU A 16 -6.77 -1.07 -18.32
CA LEU A 16 -6.80 -1.91 -17.14
C LEU A 16 -8.19 -2.46 -16.82
N ASP A 17 -9.25 -1.68 -17.00
CA ASP A 17 -10.63 -2.17 -16.88
C ASP A 17 -10.94 -3.24 -17.94
N LEU A 18 -10.47 -3.07 -19.18
CA LEU A 18 -10.56 -4.10 -20.22
C LEU A 18 -9.84 -5.38 -19.79
N LEU A 19 -8.59 -5.29 -19.32
CA LEU A 19 -7.80 -6.46 -18.91
C LEU A 19 -8.40 -7.16 -17.68
N ALA A 20 -8.90 -6.40 -16.70
CA ALA A 20 -9.61 -6.93 -15.53
C ALA A 20 -10.92 -7.62 -15.93
N THR A 21 -11.69 -7.01 -16.84
CA THR A 21 -12.92 -7.59 -17.41
C THR A 21 -12.61 -8.89 -18.13
N HIS A 22 -11.57 -8.91 -18.97
CA HIS A 22 -11.10 -10.12 -19.65
C HIS A 22 -10.64 -11.18 -18.65
N ALA A 23 -9.93 -10.78 -17.58
CA ALA A 23 -9.51 -11.69 -16.52
C ALA A 23 -10.68 -12.28 -15.73
N GLY A 24 -11.83 -11.59 -15.69
CA GLY A 24 -13.00 -11.93 -14.88
C GLY A 24 -12.81 -11.61 -13.39
N VAL A 25 -11.81 -10.80 -13.05
CA VAL A 25 -11.43 -10.48 -11.67
C VAL A 25 -11.13 -8.98 -11.58
N PRO A 26 -11.66 -8.25 -10.57
CA PRO A 26 -11.34 -6.84 -10.39
C PRO A 26 -9.86 -6.65 -10.03
N LEU A 27 -9.35 -5.44 -10.27
CA LEU A 27 -8.01 -5.10 -9.82
C LEU A 27 -7.93 -5.04 -8.29
N PRO A 28 -6.87 -5.59 -7.69
CA PRO A 28 -6.72 -5.59 -6.24
C PRO A 28 -6.32 -4.23 -5.70
N TYR A 29 -6.67 -4.00 -4.43
CA TYR A 29 -6.17 -2.88 -3.64
C TYR A 29 -4.63 -2.81 -3.67
N PRO A 30 -4.02 -1.61 -3.74
CA PRO A 30 -4.61 -0.27 -3.65
C PRO A 30 -4.91 0.40 -5.00
N LEU A 31 -4.90 -0.35 -6.11
CA LEU A 31 -5.18 0.22 -7.42
C LEU A 31 -6.61 0.76 -7.48
N ARG A 32 -6.76 1.98 -7.98
CA ARG A 32 -8.03 2.68 -8.21
C ARG A 32 -8.29 2.75 -9.70
N VAL A 33 -8.92 1.71 -10.21
CA VAL A 33 -9.36 1.63 -11.60
C VAL A 33 -10.88 1.50 -11.61
N PRO A 34 -11.62 2.51 -12.11
CA PRO A 34 -13.07 2.42 -12.19
C PRO A 34 -13.48 1.48 -13.32
N SER A 35 -14.70 0.94 -13.24
CA SER A 35 -15.35 0.35 -14.40
C SER A 35 -15.85 1.48 -15.32
N PHE A 36 -15.40 1.46 -16.57
CA PHE A 36 -15.71 2.46 -17.58
C PHE A 36 -17.05 2.19 -18.29
N GLY A 37 -17.75 3.27 -18.63
CA GLY A 37 -19.06 3.22 -19.29
C GLY A 37 -20.22 3.04 -18.31
N ARG A 38 -21.17 3.98 -18.35
CA ARG A 38 -22.39 3.90 -17.52
C ARG A 38 -23.42 2.96 -18.12
N PHE A 39 -23.42 2.82 -19.44
CA PHE A 39 -24.33 1.99 -20.22
C PHE A 39 -23.56 0.95 -21.03
N ALA A 40 -24.20 -0.19 -21.34
CA ALA A 40 -23.57 -1.30 -22.05
C ALA A 40 -22.90 -0.87 -23.37
N ALA A 41 -23.63 -0.15 -24.24
CA ALA A 41 -23.09 0.29 -25.53
C ALA A 41 -21.91 1.28 -25.39
N GLU A 42 -21.95 2.14 -24.37
CA GLU A 42 -20.85 3.07 -24.07
C GLU A 42 -19.62 2.31 -23.59
N ARG A 43 -19.81 1.35 -22.68
CA ARG A 43 -18.76 0.46 -22.17
C ARG A 43 -18.12 -0.32 -23.32
N ASP A 44 -18.92 -0.93 -24.19
CA ASP A 44 -18.43 -1.70 -25.33
C ASP A 44 -17.57 -0.84 -26.25
N ALA A 45 -17.99 0.39 -26.54
CA ALA A 45 -17.22 1.33 -27.36
C ALA A 45 -15.88 1.73 -26.70
N GLN A 46 -15.90 2.06 -25.40
CA GLN A 46 -14.70 2.44 -24.64
C GLN A 46 -13.71 1.29 -24.53
N LEU A 47 -14.19 0.08 -24.22
CA LEU A 47 -13.35 -1.12 -24.13
C LEU A 47 -12.80 -1.54 -25.50
N ALA A 48 -13.58 -1.39 -26.59
CA ALA A 48 -13.10 -1.65 -27.94
C ALA A 48 -11.97 -0.69 -28.36
N GLU A 49 -12.05 0.59 -27.98
CA GLU A 49 -10.98 1.56 -28.21
C GLU A 49 -9.73 1.22 -27.40
N ALA A 50 -9.89 0.85 -26.13
CA ALA A 50 -8.78 0.37 -25.29
C ALA A 50 -8.09 -0.87 -25.90
N GLY A 51 -8.87 -1.79 -26.48
CA GLY A 51 -8.33 -2.95 -27.19
C GLY A 51 -7.49 -2.55 -28.41
N ARG A 52 -7.96 -1.59 -29.22
CA ARG A 52 -7.18 -1.04 -30.33
C ARG A 52 -5.90 -0.37 -29.86
N ALA A 53 -5.94 0.40 -28.78
CA ALA A 53 -4.77 1.07 -28.20
C ALA A 53 -3.71 0.06 -27.69
N LEU A 54 -4.16 -1.04 -27.06
CA LEU A 54 -3.29 -2.14 -26.66
C LEU A 54 -2.67 -2.85 -27.88
N ALA A 55 -3.47 -3.13 -28.90
CA ALA A 55 -3.00 -3.78 -30.13
C ALA A 55 -1.98 -2.93 -30.88
N ALA A 56 -2.22 -1.62 -30.98
CA ALA A 56 -1.28 -0.66 -31.57
C ALA A 56 0.08 -0.63 -30.86
N ARG A 57 0.11 -0.94 -29.55
CA ARG A 57 1.34 -1.06 -28.75
C ARG A 57 1.91 -2.47 -28.68
N GLY A 58 1.31 -3.43 -29.39
CA GLY A 58 1.72 -4.84 -29.36
C GLY A 58 1.45 -5.56 -28.04
N LEU A 59 0.60 -4.98 -27.18
CA LEU A 59 0.18 -5.53 -25.89
C LEU A 59 -1.10 -6.37 -25.99
N ALA A 60 -1.70 -6.45 -27.18
CA ALA A 60 -2.76 -7.38 -27.51
C ALA A 60 -2.71 -7.71 -29.02
N ASP A 61 -3.37 -8.79 -29.41
CA ASP A 61 -3.80 -9.04 -30.78
C ASP A 61 -5.32 -9.25 -30.81
N ASP A 62 -5.86 -9.63 -31.97
CA ASP A 62 -7.30 -9.85 -32.17
C ASP A 62 -7.87 -10.97 -31.28
N LEU A 63 -7.02 -11.81 -30.68
CA LEU A 63 -7.43 -12.98 -29.90
C LEU A 63 -7.15 -12.83 -28.41
N ALA A 64 -6.02 -12.21 -28.03
CA ALA A 64 -5.59 -12.18 -26.64
C ALA A 64 -4.61 -11.04 -26.29
N PRO A 65 -4.50 -10.69 -25.00
CA PRO A 65 -3.40 -9.90 -24.47
C PRO A 65 -2.03 -10.54 -24.75
N ARG A 66 -0.98 -9.72 -24.85
CA ARG A 66 0.40 -10.13 -25.13
C ARG A 66 1.39 -9.53 -24.13
N GLY A 67 2.55 -10.17 -24.00
CA GLY A 67 3.65 -9.69 -23.16
C GLY A 67 3.19 -9.40 -21.73
N VAL A 68 3.53 -8.22 -21.20
CA VAL A 68 3.16 -7.83 -19.83
C VAL A 68 1.64 -7.72 -19.61
N ALA A 69 0.83 -7.49 -20.65
CA ALA A 69 -0.63 -7.52 -20.51
C ALA A 69 -1.16 -8.96 -20.32
N ALA A 70 -0.56 -9.93 -21.02
CA ALA A 70 -0.84 -11.36 -20.82
C ALA A 70 -0.40 -11.83 -19.44
N ASP A 71 0.80 -11.41 -19.01
CA ASP A 71 1.29 -11.68 -17.65
C ASP A 71 0.31 -11.10 -16.61
N LEU A 72 -0.22 -9.90 -16.83
CA LEU A 72 -1.17 -9.26 -15.92
C LEU A 72 -2.48 -10.04 -15.81
N VAL A 73 -3.09 -10.39 -16.94
CA VAL A 73 -4.32 -11.21 -16.94
C VAL A 73 -4.10 -12.55 -16.24
N THR A 74 -2.96 -13.21 -16.51
CA THR A 74 -2.60 -14.48 -15.88
C THR A 74 -2.43 -14.31 -14.38
N ALA A 75 -1.67 -13.29 -13.95
CA ALA A 75 -1.46 -13.01 -12.53
C ALA A 75 -2.76 -12.65 -11.80
N LEU A 76 -3.68 -11.89 -12.41
CA LEU A 76 -4.97 -11.58 -11.80
C LEU A 76 -5.80 -12.83 -11.52
N ARG A 77 -5.79 -13.79 -12.46
CA ARG A 77 -6.50 -15.07 -12.32
C ARG A 77 -5.82 -15.99 -11.31
N GLU A 78 -4.50 -16.06 -11.32
CA GLU A 78 -3.76 -17.20 -10.75
C GLU A 78 -2.71 -16.83 -9.69
N HIS A 79 -2.57 -15.56 -9.30
CA HIS A 79 -1.62 -15.19 -8.23
C HIS A 79 -1.91 -15.96 -6.94
N ARG A 80 -0.87 -16.32 -6.19
CA ARG A 80 -1.01 -17.03 -4.91
C ARG A 80 -1.43 -16.08 -3.79
N GLY A 81 -0.88 -14.87 -3.85
CA GLY A 81 -1.12 -13.80 -2.91
C GLY A 81 -0.67 -12.48 -3.50
N ALA A 82 -0.95 -11.41 -2.77
CA ALA A 82 -0.54 -10.07 -3.15
C ALA A 82 0.14 -9.35 -1.99
N VAL A 83 1.09 -8.49 -2.28
CA VAL A 83 1.64 -7.52 -1.32
C VAL A 83 1.12 -6.15 -1.70
N ASP A 84 0.41 -5.50 -0.79
CA ASP A 84 -0.10 -4.14 -0.95
C ASP A 84 0.76 -3.16 -0.17
N LEU A 85 1.03 -2.02 -0.79
CA LEU A 85 1.86 -0.94 -0.26
C LEU A 85 1.20 0.39 -0.61
N VAL A 86 0.95 1.22 0.40
CA VAL A 86 0.49 2.60 0.22
C VAL A 86 1.50 3.54 0.87
N VAL A 87 1.93 4.55 0.13
CA VAL A 87 2.84 5.59 0.61
C VAL A 87 2.20 6.95 0.36
N VAL A 88 2.10 7.75 1.40
CA VAL A 88 1.64 9.14 1.36
C VAL A 88 2.82 10.02 1.74
N GLY A 89 3.21 10.94 0.86
CA GLY A 89 4.29 11.89 1.09
C GLY A 89 3.87 13.34 0.89
N ALA A 90 4.85 14.22 0.64
CA ALA A 90 4.69 15.65 0.41
C ALA A 90 3.92 15.99 -0.88
N GLY A 91 2.62 15.65 -0.92
CA GLY A 91 1.70 15.95 -2.01
C GLY A 91 1.37 14.79 -2.95
N THR A 92 1.99 13.62 -2.75
CA THR A 92 1.71 12.43 -3.56
C THR A 92 1.20 11.28 -2.70
N VAL A 93 0.27 10.52 -3.25
CA VAL A 93 -0.15 9.23 -2.71
C VAL A 93 0.18 8.20 -3.76
N THR A 94 0.99 7.20 -3.42
CA THR A 94 1.37 6.12 -4.31
C THR A 94 0.80 4.82 -3.78
N GLY A 95 -0.01 4.16 -4.58
CA GLY A 95 -0.48 2.80 -4.34
C GLY A 95 0.34 1.82 -5.16
N VAL A 96 0.82 0.75 -4.53
CA VAL A 96 1.52 -0.35 -5.19
C VAL A 96 0.90 -1.67 -4.76
N VAL A 97 0.68 -2.56 -5.72
CA VAL A 97 0.36 -3.97 -5.47
C VAL A 97 1.34 -4.86 -6.24
N ALA A 98 1.85 -5.88 -5.57
CA ALA A 98 2.65 -6.92 -6.18
C ALA A 98 1.88 -8.24 -6.20
N LEU A 99 1.51 -8.73 -7.38
CA LEU A 99 0.84 -10.02 -7.56
C LEU A 99 1.90 -11.12 -7.66
N VAL A 100 1.98 -11.99 -6.66
CA VAL A 100 2.97 -13.07 -6.63
C VAL A 100 2.43 -14.26 -7.42
N TYR A 101 3.12 -14.60 -8.51
CA TYR A 101 2.74 -15.69 -9.40
C TYR A 101 3.96 -16.58 -9.73
N GLN A 102 3.91 -17.81 -9.24
CA GLN A 102 4.97 -18.82 -9.42
C GLN A 102 6.34 -18.26 -9.02
N THR A 103 7.23 -18.01 -9.98
CA THR A 103 8.63 -17.57 -9.78
C THR A 103 8.84 -16.07 -9.99
N PHE A 104 7.78 -15.32 -10.31
CA PHE A 104 7.84 -13.88 -10.53
C PHE A 104 6.73 -13.15 -9.80
N ALA A 105 6.82 -11.82 -9.77
CA ALA A 105 5.74 -10.96 -9.35
C ALA A 105 5.49 -9.89 -10.41
N LEU A 106 4.24 -9.43 -10.51
CA LEU A 106 3.91 -8.20 -11.22
C LEU A 106 3.71 -7.09 -10.22
N VAL A 107 4.60 -6.10 -10.27
CA VAL A 107 4.51 -4.88 -9.46
C VAL A 107 3.74 -3.84 -10.27
N CYS A 108 2.57 -3.46 -9.77
CA CYS A 108 1.69 -2.45 -10.35
C CYS A 108 1.70 -1.22 -9.44
N GLY A 109 2.07 -0.05 -9.96
CA GLY A 109 2.13 1.20 -9.21
C GLY A 109 1.27 2.29 -9.83
N GLN A 110 0.54 3.03 -9.00
CA GLN A 110 -0.36 4.12 -9.39
C GLN A 110 -0.20 5.33 -8.47
N SER A 111 -0.21 6.54 -9.06
CA SER A 111 -0.39 7.77 -8.28
C SER A 111 -1.88 7.95 -7.99
N LEU A 112 -2.24 7.91 -6.71
CA LEU A 112 -3.61 8.05 -6.22
C LEU A 112 -3.96 9.51 -5.85
N GLY A 113 -2.97 10.39 -5.84
CA GLY A 113 -3.16 11.83 -5.62
C GLY A 113 -3.29 12.58 -6.95
N GLY A 114 -4.31 13.44 -7.06
CA GLY A 114 -4.51 14.30 -8.23
C GLY A 114 -5.42 13.70 -9.31
N GLU A 115 -5.15 14.04 -10.57
CA GLU A 115 -5.89 13.55 -11.74
C GLU A 115 -5.69 12.04 -11.97
N ALA A 116 -6.58 11.45 -12.78
CA ALA A 116 -6.51 10.04 -13.16
C ALA A 116 -5.12 9.69 -13.74
N SER A 117 -4.34 8.90 -13.00
CA SER A 117 -3.00 8.50 -13.42
C SER A 117 -3.02 7.16 -14.16
N THR A 118 -2.07 7.00 -15.09
CA THR A 118 -1.72 5.68 -15.61
C THR A 118 -1.17 4.77 -14.51
N VAL A 119 -1.17 3.47 -14.77
CA VAL A 119 -0.59 2.45 -13.88
C VAL A 119 0.64 1.86 -14.55
N ALA A 120 1.78 1.95 -13.86
CA ALA A 120 2.99 1.28 -14.28
C ALA A 120 2.95 -0.18 -13.84
N VAL A 121 3.13 -1.11 -14.75
CA VAL A 121 3.16 -2.55 -14.48
C VAL A 121 4.50 -3.10 -14.94
N ARG A 122 5.16 -3.85 -14.07
CA ARG A 122 6.46 -4.46 -14.37
C ARG A 122 6.58 -5.85 -13.81
N ARG A 123 7.18 -6.72 -14.61
CA ARG A 123 7.56 -8.06 -14.18
C ARG A 123 8.91 -8.04 -13.48
N VAL A 124 8.95 -8.65 -12.30
CA VAL A 124 10.14 -8.76 -11.47
C VAL A 124 10.34 -10.20 -11.01
N ALA A 125 11.58 -10.64 -10.88
CA ALA A 125 11.86 -11.91 -10.24
C ALA A 125 11.35 -11.86 -8.79
N GLN A 126 10.83 -12.99 -8.27
CA GLN A 126 10.33 -13.04 -6.89
C GLN A 126 11.42 -12.67 -5.87
N THR A 127 12.68 -13.00 -6.15
CA THR A 127 13.84 -12.65 -5.32
C THR A 127 14.15 -11.15 -5.31
N ALA A 128 13.73 -10.41 -6.33
CA ALA A 128 13.92 -8.96 -6.42
C ALA A 128 12.74 -8.18 -5.84
N LEU A 129 11.60 -8.83 -5.58
CA LEU A 129 10.36 -8.16 -5.18
C LEU A 129 10.55 -7.22 -3.98
N ALA A 130 11.30 -7.66 -2.98
CA ALA A 130 11.45 -6.87 -1.78
C ALA A 130 12.35 -5.63 -1.97
N ASP A 131 13.35 -5.69 -2.86
CA ASP A 131 14.10 -4.49 -3.27
C ASP A 131 13.20 -3.51 -4.01
N GLU A 132 12.34 -4.02 -4.87
CA GLU A 132 11.43 -3.20 -5.69
C GLU A 132 10.39 -2.47 -4.84
N LEU A 133 9.81 -3.15 -3.84
CA LEU A 133 8.88 -2.51 -2.91
C LEU A 133 9.59 -1.54 -1.96
N THR A 134 10.84 -1.83 -1.57
CA THR A 134 11.63 -0.92 -0.73
C THR A 134 11.99 0.35 -1.47
N ALA A 135 12.30 0.26 -2.77
CA ALA A 135 12.66 1.41 -3.60
C ALA A 135 11.50 2.42 -3.81
N VAL A 136 10.26 2.01 -3.56
CA VAL A 136 9.09 2.91 -3.62
C VAL A 136 9.03 3.84 -2.41
N VAL A 137 9.58 3.41 -1.27
CA VAL A 137 9.45 4.14 -0.01
C VAL A 137 10.60 5.12 0.15
N PRO A 138 10.34 6.39 0.51
CA PRO A 138 11.39 7.36 0.77
C PRO A 138 12.42 6.86 1.80
N ASP A 139 13.69 7.18 1.57
CA ASP A 139 14.76 6.85 2.52
C ASP A 139 14.75 7.85 3.67
N VAL A 140 14.16 7.44 4.79
CA VAL A 140 14.04 8.23 6.02
C VAL A 140 14.71 7.44 7.14
N PRO A 141 15.65 8.05 7.89
CA PRO A 141 16.31 7.36 9.00
C PRO A 141 15.29 7.04 10.12
N ALA A 142 15.60 6.04 10.93
CA ALA A 142 14.80 5.73 12.12
C ALA A 142 14.75 6.95 13.06
N ALA A 143 13.60 7.18 13.70
CA ALA A 143 13.51 8.22 14.69
C ALA A 143 14.42 7.94 15.90
N GLN A 144 15.12 8.97 16.38
CA GLN A 144 15.97 8.88 17.57
C GLN A 144 15.12 9.09 18.84
N THR A 145 14.24 8.12 19.12
CA THR A 145 13.35 8.15 20.27
C THR A 145 13.30 6.79 20.96
N LEU A 146 12.95 6.78 22.24
CA LEU A 146 12.63 5.55 22.94
C LEU A 146 11.27 5.01 22.45
N PRO A 147 11.06 3.68 22.50
CA PRO A 147 9.74 3.09 22.30
C PRO A 147 8.67 3.73 23.18
N ILE A 148 7.56 4.10 22.55
CA ILE A 148 6.38 4.67 23.21
C ILE A 148 5.27 3.62 23.17
N THR A 149 4.60 3.39 24.30
CA THR A 149 3.42 2.52 24.39
C THR A 149 2.29 3.28 25.07
N LEU A 150 1.12 3.28 24.45
CA LEU A 150 -0.08 3.97 24.88
C LEU A 150 -1.15 2.95 25.26
N PRO A 151 -1.79 3.12 26.43
CA PRO A 151 -2.93 2.30 26.83
C PRO A 151 -4.11 2.39 25.85
N PRO A 152 -5.02 1.39 25.88
CA PRO A 152 -6.26 1.44 25.12
C PRO A 152 -7.09 2.69 25.38
N GLY A 153 -7.80 3.18 24.36
CA GLY A 153 -8.68 4.34 24.44
C GLY A 153 -7.97 5.70 24.32
N VAL A 154 -6.72 5.81 24.76
CA VAL A 154 -5.97 7.10 24.79
C VAL A 154 -5.91 7.78 23.42
N VAL A 155 -5.58 7.06 22.36
CA VAL A 155 -5.48 7.63 21.00
C VAL A 155 -6.85 8.05 20.47
N GLY A 156 -7.88 7.20 20.65
CA GLY A 156 -9.24 7.49 20.20
C GLY A 156 -9.87 8.67 20.93
N ASP A 157 -9.64 8.79 22.24
CA ASP A 157 -10.09 9.92 23.05
C ASP A 157 -9.36 11.20 22.69
N ALA A 158 -8.03 11.15 22.52
CA ALA A 158 -7.25 12.29 22.07
C ALA A 158 -7.73 12.82 20.72
N LEU A 159 -8.02 11.95 19.74
CA LEU A 159 -8.56 12.33 18.44
C LEU A 159 -9.94 12.99 18.57
N ARG A 160 -10.86 12.40 19.36
CA ARG A 160 -12.18 12.98 19.61
C ARG A 160 -12.11 14.36 20.27
N LEU A 161 -11.17 14.55 21.19
CA LEU A 161 -10.92 15.82 21.87
C LEU A 161 -10.37 16.89 20.92
N VAL A 162 -9.42 16.54 20.04
CA VAL A 162 -8.87 17.45 19.03
C VAL A 162 -9.93 17.88 18.01
N ASP A 163 -10.73 16.93 17.50
CA ASP A 163 -11.83 17.22 16.56
C ASP A 163 -12.90 18.14 17.17
N SER A 164 -13.09 18.08 18.49
CA SER A 164 -14.14 18.83 19.20
C SER A 164 -13.71 20.21 19.68
N ALA A 165 -12.41 20.47 19.85
CA ALA A 165 -11.92 21.64 20.59
C ALA A 165 -10.80 22.45 19.91
N GLY A 166 -10.22 21.98 18.80
CA GLY A 166 -9.01 22.60 18.22
C GLY A 166 -7.81 22.54 19.18
N ASP A 167 -6.74 23.29 18.87
CA ASP A 167 -5.48 23.28 19.65
C ASP A 167 -5.55 24.15 20.93
N ASP A 168 -6.57 23.95 21.76
CA ASP A 168 -6.78 24.65 23.03
C ASP A 168 -5.90 24.04 24.15
N PRO A 169 -5.10 24.85 24.89
CA PRO A 169 -4.37 24.42 26.09
C PRO A 169 -5.22 23.64 27.11
N LEU A 170 -6.52 23.95 27.26
CA LEU A 170 -7.40 23.23 28.18
C LEU A 170 -7.68 21.79 27.73
N THR A 171 -7.74 21.55 26.42
CA THR A 171 -7.89 20.22 25.81
C THR A 171 -6.68 19.36 26.09
N ARG A 172 -5.46 19.92 25.97
CA ARG A 172 -4.21 19.21 26.30
C ARG A 172 -4.15 18.82 27.78
N SER A 173 -4.56 19.70 28.69
CA SER A 173 -4.62 19.38 30.13
C SER A 173 -5.61 18.26 30.45
N ARG A 174 -6.79 18.23 29.79
CA ARG A 174 -7.77 17.15 29.96
C ARG A 174 -7.27 15.80 29.46
N VAL A 175 -6.58 15.77 28.32
CA VAL A 175 -5.94 14.54 27.80
C VAL A 175 -4.86 14.04 28.77
N ARG A 176 -4.02 14.94 29.31
CA ARG A 176 -2.98 14.58 30.30
C ARG A 176 -3.58 13.99 31.57
N GLU A 177 -4.64 14.59 32.10
CA GLU A 177 -5.31 14.11 33.32
C GLU A 177 -5.95 12.72 33.10
N PHE A 178 -6.57 12.51 31.95
CA PHE A 178 -7.14 11.22 31.57
C PHE A 178 -6.07 10.12 31.47
N ILE A 179 -4.96 10.38 30.78
CA ILE A 179 -3.84 9.43 30.64
C ILE A 179 -3.29 9.05 32.01
N ARG A 180 -3.07 10.04 32.89
CA ARG A 180 -2.65 9.78 34.27
C ARG A 180 -3.67 8.91 35.02
N GLY A 181 -4.97 9.15 34.82
CA GLY A 181 -6.06 8.35 35.37
C GLY A 181 -6.11 6.90 34.87
N GLN A 182 -5.55 6.63 33.69
CA GLN A 182 -5.40 5.28 33.11
C GLN A 182 -4.03 4.65 33.41
N GLY A 183 -3.21 5.28 34.27
CA GLY A 183 -1.87 4.79 34.63
C GLY A 183 -0.78 5.05 33.56
N GLY A 184 -1.07 5.89 32.57
CA GLY A 184 -0.09 6.32 31.57
C GLY A 184 0.74 7.52 32.03
N ASP A 185 1.92 7.68 31.43
CA ASP A 185 2.83 8.79 31.67
C ASP A 185 2.49 9.97 30.73
N PRO A 186 2.12 11.17 31.25
CA PRO A 186 1.85 12.34 30.42
C PRO A 186 3.07 12.85 29.64
N ASP A 187 4.29 12.57 30.08
CA ASP A 187 5.52 12.98 29.37
C ASP A 187 5.67 12.21 28.04
N VAL A 188 5.11 11.01 27.97
CA VAL A 188 5.01 10.21 26.73
C VAL A 188 4.13 10.89 25.69
N LEU A 189 3.08 11.61 26.12
CA LEU A 189 2.23 12.36 25.19
C LEU A 189 2.97 13.57 24.62
N ASP A 190 3.79 14.24 25.43
CA ASP A 190 4.60 15.37 24.96
C ASP A 190 5.67 14.89 23.97
N ALA A 191 6.31 13.75 24.24
CA ALA A 191 7.23 13.10 23.31
C ALA A 191 6.53 12.70 22.00
N LEU A 192 5.33 12.13 22.07
CA LEU A 192 4.54 11.76 20.90
C LEU A 192 4.09 13.00 20.11
N THR A 193 3.66 14.05 20.80
CA THR A 193 3.26 15.32 20.16
C THR A 193 4.44 15.95 19.45
N GLY A 194 5.62 15.98 20.08
CA GLY A 194 6.85 16.43 19.44
C GLY A 194 7.18 15.62 18.18
N LEU A 195 7.09 14.29 18.27
CA LEU A 195 7.37 13.36 17.19
C LEU A 195 6.39 13.48 16.01
N LEU A 196 5.11 13.70 16.29
CA LEU A 196 4.03 13.63 15.28
C LEU A 196 3.47 15.00 14.88
N SER A 197 3.94 16.10 15.49
CA SER A 197 3.47 17.47 15.22
C SER A 197 3.57 17.88 13.74
N THR A 198 4.47 17.25 12.98
CA THR A 198 4.58 17.43 11.52
C THR A 198 4.77 16.07 10.85
N VAL A 199 3.67 15.38 10.53
CA VAL A 199 3.72 14.18 9.70
C VAL A 199 4.04 14.60 8.26
N ALA A 200 5.26 14.33 7.82
CA ALA A 200 5.73 14.60 6.46
C ALA A 200 5.35 13.48 5.48
N GLY A 201 5.09 12.29 6.00
CA GLY A 201 4.63 11.15 5.23
C GLY A 201 4.12 10.02 6.12
N ARG A 202 3.48 9.03 5.50
CA ARG A 202 3.03 7.81 6.15
C ARG A 202 2.95 6.68 5.15
N GLY A 203 2.86 5.46 5.62
CA GLY A 203 2.51 4.37 4.75
C GLY A 203 2.05 3.13 5.48
N GLN A 204 1.60 2.18 4.66
CA GLN A 204 1.07 0.89 5.09
C GLN A 204 1.56 -0.18 4.13
N LEU A 205 1.95 -1.32 4.67
CA LEU A 205 2.39 -2.50 3.95
C LEU A 205 1.68 -3.71 4.54
N GLY A 206 1.16 -4.58 3.70
CA GLY A 206 0.91 -5.95 4.13
C GLY A 206 0.67 -6.90 2.98
N ALA A 207 0.20 -8.10 3.33
CA ALA A 207 0.03 -9.18 2.39
C ALA A 207 -1.38 -9.75 2.47
N THR A 208 -1.82 -10.28 1.35
CA THR A 208 -3.02 -11.10 1.24
C THR A 208 -2.66 -12.44 0.64
N ARG A 209 -3.42 -13.47 0.99
CA ARG A 209 -3.39 -14.77 0.34
C ARG A 209 -4.73 -15.06 -0.28
N ARG A 210 -4.73 -15.66 -1.46
CA ARG A 210 -5.94 -16.27 -1.98
C ARG A 210 -6.30 -17.46 -1.12
N THR A 211 -7.58 -17.74 -1.00
CA THR A 211 -8.18 -18.89 -0.36
C THR A 211 -9.29 -19.46 -1.24
N GLY A 212 -9.72 -20.69 -0.98
CA GLY A 212 -10.91 -21.24 -1.64
C GLY A 212 -12.17 -20.37 -1.52
N ALA A 213 -12.23 -19.48 -0.51
CA ALA A 213 -13.33 -18.54 -0.27
C ALA A 213 -13.07 -17.10 -0.75
N GLY A 214 -11.91 -16.81 -1.38
CA GLY A 214 -11.52 -15.46 -1.80
C GLY A 214 -10.18 -15.02 -1.19
N SER A 215 -9.83 -13.73 -1.25
CA SER A 215 -8.56 -13.25 -0.68
C SER A 215 -8.71 -12.82 0.79
N VAL A 216 -7.76 -13.23 1.65
CA VAL A 216 -7.73 -12.87 3.08
C VAL A 216 -6.43 -12.15 3.42
N ARG A 217 -6.49 -11.19 4.35
CA ARG A 217 -5.30 -10.56 4.94
C ARG A 217 -4.47 -11.63 5.63
N ALA A 218 -3.15 -11.60 5.42
CA ALA A 218 -2.23 -12.59 5.98
C ALA A 218 -0.98 -11.90 6.51
N GLY A 219 -0.44 -12.45 7.60
CA GLY A 219 0.73 -11.89 8.27
C GLY A 219 0.44 -10.58 9.01
N THR A 220 1.51 -9.95 9.48
CA THR A 220 1.46 -8.68 10.22
C THR A 220 1.50 -7.51 9.24
N GLU A 221 0.55 -6.59 9.39
CA GLU A 221 0.59 -5.30 8.71
C GLU A 221 1.63 -4.39 9.35
N LEU A 222 2.39 -3.68 8.52
CA LEU A 222 3.27 -2.61 8.96
C LEU A 222 2.65 -1.27 8.60
N SER A 223 2.39 -0.43 9.61
CA SER A 223 2.05 0.98 9.42
C SER A 223 3.17 1.85 9.95
N TRP A 224 3.48 2.96 9.27
CA TRP A 224 4.53 3.89 9.69
C TRP A 224 4.18 5.35 9.41
N LEU A 225 4.90 6.23 10.11
CA LEU A 225 4.86 7.68 9.98
C LEU A 225 6.28 8.21 9.79
N ASP A 226 6.41 9.17 8.89
CA ASP A 226 7.63 9.92 8.63
C ASP A 226 7.46 11.34 9.16
N SER A 227 8.45 11.78 9.94
CA SER A 227 8.51 13.13 10.52
C SER A 227 9.93 13.70 10.33
N PRO A 228 10.15 15.00 10.57
CA PRO A 228 11.51 15.56 10.65
C PRO A 228 12.41 14.85 11.68
N ALA A 229 11.82 14.22 12.71
CA ALA A 229 12.55 13.46 13.72
C ALA A 229 12.95 12.05 13.26
N GLY A 230 12.44 11.59 12.11
CA GLY A 230 12.68 10.28 11.52
C GLY A 230 11.41 9.42 11.39
N ARG A 231 11.62 8.18 10.95
CA ARG A 231 10.57 7.18 10.71
C ARG A 231 10.27 6.36 11.95
N VAL A 232 8.99 6.19 12.24
CA VAL A 232 8.47 5.30 13.29
C VAL A 232 7.42 4.35 12.73
N ARG A 233 7.42 3.11 13.19
CA ARG A 233 6.28 2.20 13.00
C ARG A 233 5.23 2.47 14.07
N VAL A 234 3.97 2.26 13.68
CA VAL A 234 2.81 2.32 14.56
C VAL A 234 2.14 0.96 14.52
N ASP A 235 2.10 0.29 15.68
CA ASP A 235 1.44 -1.00 15.82
C ASP A 235 0.25 -0.84 16.78
N ALA A 236 -0.93 -1.32 16.38
CA ALA A 236 -2.12 -1.36 17.23
C ALA A 236 -2.55 -2.82 17.44
N SER A 237 -2.54 -3.30 18.69
CA SER A 237 -2.95 -4.67 19.06
C SER A 237 -3.67 -4.65 20.40
N ASP A 238 -4.81 -5.36 20.49
CA ASP A 238 -5.56 -5.53 21.75
C ASP A 238 -5.89 -4.20 22.45
N GLY A 239 -6.17 -3.17 21.65
CA GLY A 239 -6.42 -1.80 22.10
C GLY A 239 -5.17 -0.98 22.40
N TRP A 240 -4.01 -1.61 22.61
CA TRP A 240 -2.74 -0.92 22.83
C TRP A 240 -2.20 -0.34 21.54
N THR A 241 -1.57 0.84 21.63
CA THR A 241 -0.84 1.44 20.50
C THR A 241 0.63 1.59 20.88
N SER A 242 1.54 1.09 20.04
CA SER A 242 2.97 1.30 20.23
C SER A 242 3.57 2.07 19.05
N VAL A 243 4.51 2.96 19.37
CA VAL A 243 5.25 3.76 18.41
C VAL A 243 6.73 3.49 18.62
N ASN A 244 7.38 2.92 17.60
CA ASN A 244 8.75 2.44 17.71
C ASN A 244 9.59 2.97 16.55
N PRO A 245 10.89 3.29 16.75
CA PRO A 245 11.80 3.58 15.65
C PRO A 245 11.79 2.47 14.59
N LEU A 246 11.66 2.85 13.32
CA LEU A 246 11.65 1.93 12.20
C LEU A 246 12.81 2.26 11.25
N GLY A 247 13.90 1.53 11.39
CA GLY A 247 15.06 1.64 10.51
C GLY A 247 14.91 0.86 9.22
N HIS A 248 15.80 1.14 8.27
CA HIS A 248 15.83 0.51 6.96
C HIS A 248 15.86 -1.03 7.04
N ARG A 249 16.69 -1.60 7.93
CA ARG A 249 16.79 -3.05 8.12
C ARG A 249 15.47 -3.66 8.59
N GLN A 250 14.80 -3.04 9.56
CA GLN A 250 13.51 -3.50 10.07
C GLN A 250 12.42 -3.40 8.99
N PHE A 251 12.43 -2.32 8.20
CA PHE A 251 11.52 -2.15 7.06
C PHE A 251 11.75 -3.25 6.01
N ARG A 252 13.00 -3.45 5.57
CA ARG A 252 13.40 -4.49 4.61
C ARG A 252 12.94 -5.88 5.05
N LEU A 253 13.12 -6.21 6.32
CA LEU A 253 12.64 -7.48 6.91
C LEU A 253 11.11 -7.60 6.90
N ALA A 254 10.37 -6.52 7.11
CA ALA A 254 8.91 -6.52 7.02
C ALA A 254 8.43 -6.76 5.59
N VAL A 255 9.09 -6.15 4.60
CA VAL A 255 8.84 -6.40 3.17
C VAL A 255 9.13 -7.86 2.80
N ASP A 256 10.26 -8.40 3.24
CA ASP A 256 10.60 -9.81 3.00
C ASP A 256 9.55 -10.76 3.60
N ARG A 257 9.05 -10.47 4.80
CA ARG A 257 7.98 -11.25 5.44
C ARG A 257 6.65 -11.15 4.69
N ALA A 258 6.29 -9.97 4.21
CA ALA A 258 5.08 -9.79 3.40
C ALA A 258 5.18 -10.56 2.08
N ALA A 259 6.33 -10.47 1.40
CA ALA A 259 6.59 -11.22 0.18
C ALA A 259 6.56 -12.74 0.40
N ALA A 260 7.20 -13.24 1.47
CA ALA A 260 7.15 -14.64 1.84
C ALA A 260 5.72 -15.09 2.13
N THR A 261 4.97 -14.29 2.89
CA THR A 261 3.56 -14.55 3.21
C THR A 261 2.71 -14.65 1.95
N ALA A 262 2.88 -13.76 0.97
CA ALA A 262 2.14 -13.80 -0.30
C ALA A 262 2.57 -14.98 -1.21
N SER A 263 3.73 -15.59 -0.95
CA SER A 263 4.31 -16.66 -1.77
C SER A 263 3.97 -18.07 -1.30
N GLU A 264 3.52 -18.20 -0.05
CA GLU A 264 3.24 -19.50 0.55
C GLU A 264 2.15 -20.26 -0.25
N PRO A 265 2.36 -21.56 -0.49
CA PRO A 265 1.37 -22.39 -1.15
C PRO A 265 0.13 -22.56 -0.26
N TRP A 266 -0.98 -22.84 -0.93
CA TRP A 266 -2.25 -23.22 -0.30
C TRP A 266 -2.23 -24.68 0.14
#